data_AF-A0A955XRE9-F1
#
_entry.id   AF-A0A955XRE9-F1
#
_cell.length_a   1.000
_cell.length_b   1.000
_cell.length_c   1.000
_cell.angle_alpha   90.00
_cell.angle_beta   90.00
_cell.angle_gamma   90.00
#
_symmetry.space_group_name_H-M   'P 1'
#
loop_
_entity.id
_entity.type
_entity.pdbx_description
1 polymer ?
#
loop_
_entity_poly.entity_id
_entity_poly.type
_entity_poly.pdbx_seq_one_letter_code
_entity_poly.pdbx_strand_id
1 'polypeptide(L)'
;ARSRRAPIRALGFIKSKFWTARWFVLVMLGVSMAVQFDWPGYYIALFVVFHAFMHGLRHHRGLLDLRIEYVFCAVFSVVVLANFYLFYRFIVDLRGDFSEMMDAAGTRSGSPDGYFDQLVERMHDLHGWIPMVLVVVWLVYFFVKWARRQNQLGDLIPLYFLMAQIIHSLMFKQAGFIHSYWTYHINPAMAVGGAVILLGAARWIPRFLADCLRVVVAPLGRLTQKRVYARALAPLSALGALIVVVPLWVQTGYAFEQMRWGFQTGDASYVEPYNDRFLETRWAQEIAREFNRDNTDFRIHTGLEWRIETLWYLDAPHTFTTAIPRVSHSQSERNQVMLFDLSKVSDWDTVASAIHRYHTRVYDRRFVLINFSDQSGEFRSYVHVEDEPSIFWPWLVNPDRPPIRWVEDPDTELTRSLFDRRIEISERHDYGGHGGSRSEWNCPRGFVLSAMNIHITHSNDLAPSLLAQIRPECRSLEALLSRDAAAAAESTFEGPPLGRVEDGEWQRLECPENHALVGVHGRAGAMVDAVGIQCATVSEAADGTVVYGDIWTSPTVGGDGGDPFQFLCPDGSLGFAFYGRTGLLLDAYGLSCAVIDDHFRNGTGD
;
A
#
# COMPACT_ATOMS: atom_id res chain seq x y z
N ALA A 1 -27.39 72.11 -25.62
CA ALA A 1 -26.34 71.62 -24.69
C ALA A 1 -26.41 70.10 -24.36
N ARG A 2 -26.82 69.21 -25.28
CA ARG A 2 -26.95 67.76 -24.99
C ARG A 2 -26.22 66.79 -25.95
N SER A 3 -25.35 67.25 -26.86
CA SER A 3 -24.73 66.38 -27.89
C SER A 3 -23.22 66.12 -27.78
N ARG A 4 -22.54 66.47 -26.67
CA ARG A 4 -21.06 66.34 -26.56
C ARG A 4 -20.54 65.31 -25.51
N ARG A 5 -21.27 64.22 -25.22
CA ARG A 5 -20.80 63.14 -24.32
C ARG A 5 -20.63 61.77 -25.00
N ALA A 6 -20.31 61.74 -26.29
CA ALA A 6 -20.10 60.49 -27.04
C ALA A 6 -18.70 59.83 -26.91
N PRO A 7 -17.56 60.52 -26.66
CA PRO A 7 -16.25 59.86 -26.76
C PRO A 7 -15.83 59.05 -25.52
N ILE A 8 -16.49 59.18 -24.37
CA ILE A 8 -16.07 58.48 -23.13
C ILE A 8 -16.57 57.02 -23.09
N ARG A 9 -17.65 56.68 -23.80
CA ARG A 9 -18.15 55.28 -23.85
C ARG A 9 -17.26 54.34 -24.68
N ALA A 10 -16.58 54.85 -25.70
CA ALA A 10 -15.70 54.03 -26.56
C ALA A 10 -14.44 53.54 -25.81
N LEU A 11 -13.82 54.39 -24.98
CA LEU A 11 -12.65 54.00 -24.17
C LEU A 11 -12.99 52.98 -23.07
N GLY A 12 -14.19 53.06 -22.48
CA GLY A 12 -14.67 52.05 -21.52
C GLY A 12 -14.89 50.68 -22.17
N PHE A 13 -15.38 50.67 -23.41
CA PHE A 13 -15.61 49.44 -24.18
C PHE A 13 -14.31 48.78 -24.65
N ILE A 14 -13.29 49.57 -25.01
CA ILE A 14 -11.96 49.04 -25.38
C ILE A 14 -11.24 48.49 -24.15
N LYS A 15 -11.30 49.18 -22.99
CA LYS A 15 -10.71 48.67 -21.74
C LYS A 15 -11.41 47.39 -21.28
N SER A 16 -12.74 47.28 -21.32
CA SER A 16 -13.42 46.04 -20.91
C SER A 16 -13.08 44.84 -21.82
N LYS A 17 -12.89 45.08 -23.12
CA LYS A 17 -12.45 44.05 -24.09
C LYS A 17 -11.00 43.60 -23.87
N PHE A 18 -10.09 44.53 -23.53
CA PHE A 18 -8.69 44.19 -23.29
C PHE A 18 -8.53 43.35 -22.01
N TRP A 19 -9.23 43.72 -20.93
CA TRP A 19 -9.21 42.94 -19.69
C TRP A 19 -9.82 41.55 -19.87
N THR A 20 -10.88 41.41 -20.68
CA THR A 20 -11.47 40.10 -20.97
C THR A 20 -10.59 39.22 -21.86
N ALA A 21 -9.85 39.80 -22.82
CA ALA A 21 -8.93 39.03 -23.66
C ALA A 21 -7.77 38.39 -22.88
N ARG A 22 -7.16 39.11 -21.93
CA ARG A 22 -6.08 38.57 -21.09
C ARG A 22 -6.58 37.38 -20.25
N TRP A 23 -7.71 37.52 -19.57
CA TRP A 23 -8.28 36.43 -18.77
C TRP A 23 -8.68 35.24 -19.64
N PHE A 24 -9.22 35.50 -20.84
CA PHE A 24 -9.54 34.45 -21.79
C PHE A 24 -8.30 33.62 -22.17
N VAL A 25 -7.19 34.27 -22.53
CA VAL A 25 -5.93 33.58 -22.84
C VAL A 25 -5.42 32.78 -21.65
N LEU A 26 -5.45 33.37 -20.44
CA LEU A 26 -5.04 32.66 -19.23
C LEU A 26 -5.92 31.43 -18.94
N VAL A 27 -7.23 31.50 -19.20
CA VAL A 27 -8.14 30.36 -19.07
C VAL A 27 -7.80 29.29 -20.11
N MET A 28 -7.52 29.66 -21.37
CA MET A 28 -7.13 28.69 -22.40
C MET A 28 -5.82 27.98 -22.03
N LEU A 29 -4.83 28.72 -21.55
CA LEU A 29 -3.54 28.17 -21.10
C LEU A 29 -3.73 27.27 -19.89
N GLY A 30 -4.46 27.73 -18.87
CA GLY A 30 -4.74 26.96 -17.66
C GLY A 30 -5.49 25.67 -17.95
N VAL A 31 -6.51 25.71 -18.82
CA VAL A 31 -7.23 24.50 -19.24
C VAL A 31 -6.34 23.59 -20.07
N SER A 32 -5.54 24.11 -21.00
CA SER A 32 -4.61 23.29 -21.79
C SER A 32 -3.64 22.56 -20.88
N MET A 33 -3.09 23.21 -19.85
CA MET A 33 -2.27 22.53 -18.85
C MET A 33 -3.09 21.48 -18.11
N ALA A 34 -4.26 21.83 -17.56
CA ALA A 34 -5.07 20.91 -16.76
C ALA A 34 -5.45 19.62 -17.51
N VAL A 35 -5.87 19.72 -18.78
CA VAL A 35 -6.29 18.55 -19.59
C VAL A 35 -5.12 17.69 -20.09
N GLN A 36 -3.88 18.20 -20.05
CA GLN A 36 -2.68 17.44 -20.39
C GLN A 36 -2.18 16.59 -19.22
N PHE A 37 -2.43 17.00 -17.98
CA PHE A 37 -1.98 16.27 -16.79
C PHE A 37 -3.01 15.28 -16.27
N ASP A 38 -4.31 15.57 -16.41
CA ASP A 38 -5.33 14.75 -15.74
C ASP A 38 -6.72 14.75 -16.41
N TRP A 39 -7.44 13.65 -16.25
CA TRP A 39 -8.78 13.41 -16.80
C TRP A 39 -9.88 14.35 -16.26
N PRO A 40 -9.89 14.72 -14.96
CA PRO A 40 -10.80 15.71 -14.39
C PRO A 40 -10.82 17.04 -15.13
N GLY A 41 -9.70 17.42 -15.77
CA GLY A 41 -9.64 18.60 -16.62
C GLY A 41 -10.72 18.58 -17.71
N TYR A 42 -10.96 17.42 -18.33
CA TYR A 42 -11.97 17.27 -19.38
C TYR A 42 -13.41 17.35 -18.84
N TYR A 43 -13.69 16.76 -17.67
CA TYR A 43 -15.02 16.85 -17.04
C TYR A 43 -15.33 18.28 -16.62
N ILE A 44 -14.37 18.98 -16.01
CA ILE A 44 -14.52 20.38 -15.61
C ILE A 44 -14.70 21.26 -16.86
N ALA A 45 -13.92 21.03 -17.92
CA ALA A 45 -14.06 21.72 -19.20
C ALA A 45 -15.47 21.56 -19.80
N LEU A 46 -16.02 20.35 -19.78
CA LEU A 46 -17.39 20.09 -20.22
C LEU A 46 -18.41 20.93 -19.43
N PHE A 47 -18.30 20.96 -18.10
CA PHE A 47 -19.21 21.74 -17.27
C PHE A 47 -19.05 23.26 -17.42
N VAL A 48 -17.84 23.76 -17.70
CA VAL A 48 -17.59 25.17 -18.04
C VAL A 48 -18.34 25.56 -19.32
N VAL A 49 -18.27 24.71 -20.35
CA VAL A 49 -19.02 24.94 -21.61
C VAL A 49 -20.52 24.92 -21.36
N PHE A 50 -21.03 23.94 -20.60
CA PHE A 50 -22.45 23.88 -20.24
C PHE A 50 -22.89 25.13 -19.47
N HIS A 51 -22.09 25.60 -18.51
CA HIS A 51 -22.39 26.81 -17.75
C HIS A 51 -22.49 28.05 -18.65
N ALA A 52 -21.48 28.27 -19.50
CA ALA A 52 -21.44 29.41 -20.41
C ALA A 52 -22.57 29.37 -21.45
N PHE A 53 -22.88 28.19 -21.97
CA PHE A 53 -23.98 27.98 -22.90
C PHE A 53 -25.35 28.29 -22.26
N MET A 54 -25.60 27.75 -21.06
CA MET A 54 -26.83 28.01 -20.30
C MET A 54 -26.96 29.49 -19.90
N HIS A 55 -25.83 30.16 -19.62
CA HIS A 55 -25.80 31.60 -19.39
C HIS A 55 -26.27 32.38 -20.62
N GLY A 56 -25.77 32.03 -21.81
CA GLY A 56 -26.20 32.61 -23.09
C GLY A 56 -27.70 32.42 -23.33
N LEU A 57 -28.22 31.20 -23.15
CA LEU A 57 -29.65 30.90 -23.34
C LEU A 57 -30.57 31.68 -22.40
N ARG A 58 -30.19 31.88 -21.13
CA ARG A 58 -31.03 32.58 -20.15
C ARG A 58 -31.13 34.07 -20.41
N HIS A 59 -30.04 34.71 -20.85
CA HIS A 59 -30.02 36.15 -21.05
C HIS A 59 -30.58 36.57 -22.41
N HIS A 60 -30.63 35.67 -23.39
CA HIS A 60 -30.97 36.02 -24.77
C HIS A 60 -31.98 35.04 -25.37
N ARG A 61 -33.20 35.55 -25.63
CA ARG A 61 -34.29 34.79 -26.27
C ARG A 61 -34.18 34.70 -27.81
N GLY A 62 -33.11 35.25 -28.40
CA GLY A 62 -32.89 35.23 -29.85
C GLY A 62 -31.93 34.11 -30.27
N LEU A 63 -32.23 33.42 -31.36
CA LEU A 63 -31.39 32.36 -31.94
C LEU A 63 -30.07 32.94 -32.45
N LEU A 64 -28.95 32.56 -31.81
CA LEU A 64 -27.61 32.47 -32.40
C LEU A 64 -26.98 33.76 -32.97
N ASP A 65 -27.16 34.92 -32.32
CA ASP A 65 -26.18 36.00 -32.51
C ASP A 65 -24.78 35.48 -32.07
N LEU A 66 -23.73 35.74 -32.85
CA LEU A 66 -22.31 35.46 -32.51
C LEU A 66 -21.86 36.28 -31.29
N ARG A 67 -22.37 35.91 -30.12
CA ARG A 67 -22.07 36.56 -28.84
C ARG A 67 -20.88 35.92 -28.16
N ILE A 68 -20.28 36.69 -27.27
CA ILE A 68 -19.01 36.35 -26.64
C ILE A 68 -19.09 35.02 -25.87
N GLU A 69 -20.24 34.64 -25.32
CA GLU A 69 -20.44 33.37 -24.62
C GLU A 69 -20.38 32.19 -25.59
N TYR A 70 -21.03 32.28 -26.76
CA TYR A 70 -21.01 31.20 -27.76
C TYR A 70 -19.65 31.12 -28.47
N VAL A 71 -19.02 32.26 -28.72
CA VAL A 71 -17.64 32.32 -29.23
C VAL A 71 -16.67 31.73 -28.21
N PHE A 72 -16.85 32.04 -26.91
CA PHE A 72 -16.09 31.43 -25.83
C PHE A 72 -16.25 29.92 -25.84
N CYS A 73 -17.49 29.41 -25.84
CA CYS A 73 -17.74 27.96 -25.89
C CYS A 73 -17.07 27.32 -27.11
N ALA A 74 -17.23 27.91 -28.30
CA ALA A 74 -16.64 27.36 -29.51
C ALA A 74 -15.11 27.29 -29.44
N VAL A 75 -14.44 28.40 -29.09
CA VAL A 75 -12.97 28.43 -29.01
C VAL A 75 -12.46 27.54 -27.88
N PHE A 76 -13.10 27.58 -26.71
CA PHE A 76 -12.77 26.73 -25.56
C PHE A 76 -12.88 25.24 -25.93
N SER A 77 -13.97 24.84 -26.58
CA SER A 77 -14.15 23.46 -27.04
C SER A 77 -13.11 23.05 -28.07
N VAL A 78 -12.74 23.92 -29.02
CA VAL A 78 -11.67 23.63 -29.98
C VAL A 78 -10.33 23.39 -29.26
N VAL A 79 -9.98 24.22 -28.28
CA VAL A 79 -8.75 24.05 -27.50
C VAL A 79 -8.74 22.73 -26.74
N VAL A 80 -9.84 22.38 -26.06
CA VAL A 80 -9.95 21.13 -25.30
C VAL A 80 -9.87 19.91 -26.23
N LEU A 81 -10.58 19.94 -27.36
CA LEU A 81 -10.56 18.85 -28.35
C LEU A 81 -9.19 18.72 -29.02
N ALA A 82 -8.50 19.83 -29.28
CA ALA A 82 -7.14 19.80 -29.82
C ALA A 82 -6.16 19.15 -28.81
N ASN A 83 -6.26 19.51 -27.52
CA ASN A 83 -5.44 18.87 -26.49
C ASN A 83 -5.75 17.37 -26.36
N PHE A 84 -7.03 16.99 -26.35
CA PHE A 84 -7.44 15.59 -26.33
C PHE A 84 -6.86 14.81 -27.52
N TYR A 85 -6.94 15.37 -28.72
CA TYR A 85 -6.39 14.76 -29.93
C TYR A 85 -4.86 14.61 -29.85
N LEU A 86 -4.14 15.63 -29.38
CA LEU A 86 -2.69 15.56 -29.21
C LEU A 86 -2.28 14.51 -28.18
N PHE A 87 -2.99 14.44 -27.04
CA PHE A 87 -2.78 13.42 -26.03
C PHE A 87 -3.05 12.02 -26.58
N TYR A 88 -4.19 11.84 -27.26
CA TYR A 88 -4.55 10.60 -27.94
C TYR A 88 -3.47 10.16 -28.94
N ARG A 89 -2.98 11.09 -29.79
CA ARG A 89 -1.93 10.81 -30.77
C ARG A 89 -0.62 10.40 -30.10
N PHE A 90 -0.23 11.09 -29.02
CA PHE A 90 0.94 10.77 -28.23
C PHE A 90 0.88 9.34 -27.67
N ILE A 91 -0.27 8.92 -27.11
CA ILE A 91 -0.45 7.55 -26.63
C ILE A 91 -0.33 6.53 -27.77
N VAL A 92 -0.99 6.77 -28.90
CA VAL A 92 -0.93 5.87 -30.07
C VAL A 92 0.50 5.78 -30.63
N ASP A 93 1.25 6.88 -30.67
CA ASP A 93 2.66 6.87 -31.10
C ASP A 93 3.56 6.10 -30.15
N LEU A 94 3.27 6.14 -28.85
CA LEU A 94 4.11 5.52 -27.81
C LEU A 94 3.78 4.05 -27.58
N ARG A 95 2.52 3.65 -27.77
CA ARG A 95 2.01 2.28 -27.49
C ARG A 95 1.59 1.50 -28.74
N GLY A 96 1.61 2.12 -29.91
CA GLY A 96 1.26 1.48 -31.18
C GLY A 96 -0.25 1.33 -31.42
N ASP A 97 -1.06 1.16 -30.37
CA ASP A 97 -2.52 1.10 -30.47
C ASP A 97 -3.27 1.72 -29.27
N PHE A 98 -4.61 1.60 -29.30
CA PHE A 98 -5.51 2.12 -28.26
C PHE A 98 -6.09 1.01 -27.35
N SER A 99 -5.87 -0.26 -27.70
CA SER A 99 -6.39 -1.42 -26.95
C SER A 99 -5.83 -1.43 -25.54
N GLU A 100 -4.52 -1.22 -25.38
CA GLU A 100 -3.86 -1.22 -24.08
C GLU A 100 -4.46 -0.15 -23.14
N MET A 101 -4.82 1.03 -23.67
CA MET A 101 -5.46 2.08 -22.89
C MET A 101 -6.88 1.70 -22.47
N MET A 102 -7.64 1.06 -23.35
CA MET A 102 -8.99 0.56 -23.06
C MET A 102 -8.97 -0.59 -22.06
N ASP A 103 -7.98 -1.49 -22.16
CA ASP A 103 -7.78 -2.58 -21.21
C ASP A 103 -7.37 -2.03 -19.86
N ALA A 104 -6.41 -1.10 -19.81
CA ALA A 104 -6.03 -0.40 -18.58
C ALA A 104 -7.21 0.36 -17.96
N ALA A 105 -8.03 1.02 -18.77
CA ALA A 105 -9.26 1.67 -18.31
C ALA A 105 -10.26 0.65 -17.76
N GLY A 106 -10.44 -0.49 -18.45
CA GLY A 106 -11.27 -1.60 -18.02
C GLY A 106 -10.84 -2.14 -16.66
N THR A 107 -9.56 -2.50 -16.52
CA THR A 107 -8.97 -2.98 -15.25
C THR A 107 -9.14 -1.94 -14.15
N ARG A 108 -8.79 -0.68 -14.40
CA ARG A 108 -8.85 0.40 -13.38
C ARG A 108 -10.26 0.84 -13.01
N SER A 109 -11.24 0.62 -13.90
CA SER A 109 -12.66 0.88 -13.66
C SER A 109 -13.33 -0.24 -12.85
N GLY A 110 -12.68 -1.41 -12.76
CA GLY A 110 -13.07 -2.49 -11.86
C GLY A 110 -13.11 -2.01 -10.40
N SER A 111 -14.15 -2.39 -9.66
CA SER A 111 -14.28 -2.01 -8.26
C SER A 111 -13.62 -3.07 -7.38
N PRO A 112 -12.64 -2.73 -6.53
CA PRO A 112 -12.45 -3.51 -5.32
C PRO A 112 -13.73 -3.44 -4.47
N ASP A 113 -14.02 -4.49 -3.72
CA ASP A 113 -15.12 -4.50 -2.76
C ASP A 113 -14.89 -3.40 -1.70
N GLY A 114 -15.95 -2.71 -1.29
CA GLY A 114 -15.87 -1.64 -0.28
C GLY A 114 -15.32 -0.28 -0.76
N TYR A 115 -15.11 -0.07 -2.07
CA TYR A 115 -14.59 1.22 -2.58
C TYR A 115 -15.38 2.44 -2.08
N PHE A 116 -16.71 2.37 -2.03
CA PHE A 116 -17.52 3.50 -1.56
C PHE A 116 -17.37 3.79 -0.07
N ASP A 117 -17.21 2.76 0.76
CA ASP A 117 -16.99 2.93 2.20
C ASP A 117 -15.64 3.61 2.42
N GLN A 118 -14.60 3.14 1.74
CA GLN A 118 -13.28 3.77 1.77
C GLN A 118 -13.34 5.20 1.21
N LEU A 119 -14.09 5.46 0.13
CA LEU A 119 -14.25 6.80 -0.42
C LEU A 119 -14.89 7.76 0.60
N VAL A 120 -15.90 7.30 1.35
CA VAL A 120 -16.55 8.08 2.41
C VAL A 120 -15.59 8.34 3.56
N GLU A 121 -14.85 7.32 3.99
CA GLU A 121 -13.80 7.44 5.00
C GLU A 121 -12.75 8.45 4.57
N ARG A 122 -12.23 8.35 3.33
CA ARG A 122 -11.26 9.30 2.78
C ARG A 122 -11.81 10.72 2.65
N MET A 123 -13.07 10.88 2.25
CA MET A 123 -13.71 12.20 2.21
C MET A 123 -13.77 12.84 3.60
N HIS A 124 -14.08 12.03 4.62
CA HIS A 124 -14.03 12.46 6.02
C HIS A 124 -12.60 12.78 6.45
N ASP A 125 -11.63 11.95 6.08
CA ASP A 125 -10.23 12.09 6.45
C ASP A 125 -9.56 13.26 5.73
N LEU A 126 -10.06 13.72 4.59
CA LEU A 126 -9.47 14.83 3.83
C LEU A 126 -10.18 16.17 4.02
N HIS A 127 -11.47 16.17 4.34
CA HIS A 127 -12.27 17.39 4.44
C HIS A 127 -12.85 17.65 5.83
N GLY A 128 -13.01 16.61 6.64
CA GLY A 128 -13.67 16.67 7.93
C GLY A 128 -15.18 16.76 7.81
N TRP A 129 -15.88 16.55 8.92
CA TRP A 129 -17.34 16.53 8.92
C TRP A 129 -17.99 17.87 8.57
N ILE A 130 -17.37 19.01 8.90
CA ILE A 130 -18.01 20.33 8.74
C ILE A 130 -18.26 20.66 7.26
N PRO A 131 -17.27 20.64 6.34
CA PRO A 131 -17.52 20.90 4.93
C PRO A 131 -18.45 19.88 4.28
N MET A 132 -18.36 18.61 4.70
CA MET A 132 -19.26 17.56 4.22
C MET A 132 -20.73 17.83 4.60
N VAL A 133 -21.00 18.16 5.86
CA VAL A 133 -22.35 18.53 6.29
C VAL A 133 -22.83 19.79 5.57
N LEU A 134 -21.95 20.78 5.42
CA LEU A 134 -22.29 22.02 4.71
C LEU A 134 -22.64 21.78 3.24
N VAL A 135 -21.93 20.90 2.53
CA VAL A 135 -22.25 20.56 1.13
C VAL A 135 -23.55 19.76 1.02
N VAL A 136 -23.85 18.88 1.98
CA VAL A 136 -25.14 18.16 2.05
C VAL A 136 -26.30 19.13 2.28
N VAL A 137 -26.17 20.05 3.24
CA VAL A 137 -27.16 21.11 3.49
C VAL A 137 -27.32 22.01 2.26
N TRP A 138 -26.21 22.32 1.59
CA TRP A 138 -26.22 23.06 0.33
C TRP A 138 -26.97 22.33 -0.77
N LEU A 139 -26.79 21.01 -0.93
CA LEU A 139 -27.53 20.21 -1.91
C LEU A 139 -29.03 20.27 -1.67
N VAL A 140 -29.47 20.10 -0.41
CA VAL A 140 -30.89 20.23 -0.05
C VAL A 140 -31.40 21.63 -0.39
N TYR A 141 -30.67 22.68 -0.02
CA TYR A 141 -31.01 24.07 -0.33
C TYR A 141 -31.11 24.32 -1.85
N PHE A 142 -30.17 23.79 -2.62
CA PHE A 142 -30.14 23.85 -4.08
C PHE A 142 -31.38 23.21 -4.69
N PHE A 143 -31.76 22.00 -4.27
CA PHE A 143 -32.95 21.32 -4.79
C PHE A 143 -34.24 22.03 -4.40
N VAL A 144 -34.33 22.62 -3.20
CA VAL A 144 -35.48 23.46 -2.82
C VAL A 144 -35.58 24.69 -3.72
N LYS A 145 -34.47 25.39 -4.00
CA LYS A 145 -34.47 26.51 -4.95
C LYS A 145 -34.77 26.06 -6.37
N TRP A 146 -34.29 24.89 -6.79
CA TRP A 146 -34.58 24.30 -8.09
C TRP A 146 -36.09 24.07 -8.27
N ALA A 147 -36.71 23.37 -7.31
CA ALA A 147 -38.14 23.11 -7.30
C ALA A 147 -38.97 24.41 -7.35
N ARG A 148 -38.47 25.48 -6.73
CA ARG A 148 -39.08 26.82 -6.75
C ARG A 148 -38.74 27.67 -7.98
N ARG A 149 -37.91 27.15 -8.91
CA ARG A 149 -37.37 27.89 -10.06
C ARG A 149 -36.62 29.17 -9.68
N GLN A 150 -35.97 29.19 -8.52
CA GLN A 150 -35.21 30.33 -7.97
C GLN A 150 -33.69 30.19 -8.17
N ASN A 151 -33.24 29.20 -8.95
CA ASN A 151 -31.81 28.95 -9.17
C ASN A 151 -31.17 30.00 -10.07
N GLN A 152 -30.13 30.62 -9.54
CA GLN A 152 -29.18 31.44 -10.26
C GLN A 152 -28.16 30.53 -10.93
N LEU A 153 -27.49 31.03 -11.97
CA LEU A 153 -26.46 30.24 -12.66
C LEU A 153 -25.28 29.89 -11.76
N GLY A 154 -24.93 30.80 -10.82
CA GLY A 154 -23.89 30.55 -9.82
C GLY A 154 -24.19 29.35 -8.92
N ASP A 155 -25.46 28.98 -8.72
CA ASP A 155 -25.84 27.80 -7.95
C ASP A 155 -25.45 26.48 -8.66
N LEU A 156 -25.12 26.51 -9.95
CA LEU A 156 -24.69 25.30 -10.69
C LEU A 156 -23.20 24.99 -10.49
N ILE A 157 -22.40 25.95 -10.03
CA ILE A 157 -20.94 25.76 -9.91
C ILE A 157 -20.60 24.61 -8.96
N PRO A 158 -21.12 24.54 -7.71
CA PRO A 158 -20.77 23.44 -6.82
C PRO A 158 -21.32 22.10 -7.34
N LEU A 159 -22.48 22.11 -8.01
CA LEU A 159 -23.05 20.90 -8.62
C LEU A 159 -22.12 20.32 -9.68
N TYR A 160 -21.51 21.16 -10.52
CA TYR A 160 -20.62 20.70 -11.58
C TYR A 160 -19.34 20.06 -11.04
N PHE A 161 -18.73 20.63 -10.01
CA PHE A 161 -17.56 20.01 -9.36
C PHE A 161 -17.92 18.71 -8.64
N LEU A 162 -19.09 18.66 -8.00
CA LEU A 162 -19.59 17.43 -7.40
C LEU A 162 -19.82 16.33 -8.45
N MET A 163 -20.44 16.67 -9.59
CA MET A 163 -20.64 15.73 -10.69
C MET A 163 -19.32 15.28 -11.31
N ALA A 164 -18.36 16.20 -11.48
CA ALA A 164 -17.02 15.86 -11.97
C ALA A 164 -16.33 14.85 -11.05
N GLN A 165 -16.40 15.06 -9.72
CA GLN A 165 -15.87 14.10 -8.75
C GLN A 165 -16.59 12.75 -8.85
N ILE A 166 -17.92 12.73 -8.94
CA ILE A 166 -18.68 11.48 -9.05
C ILE A 166 -18.25 10.70 -10.30
N ILE A 167 -18.15 11.37 -11.45
CA ILE A 167 -17.71 10.73 -12.70
C ILE A 167 -16.29 10.18 -12.53
N HIS A 168 -15.38 10.97 -11.96
CA HIS A 168 -13.99 10.56 -11.75
C HIS A 168 -13.88 9.34 -10.83
N SER A 169 -14.57 9.35 -9.68
CA SER A 169 -14.62 8.22 -8.74
C SER A 169 -15.27 6.97 -9.34
N LEU A 170 -16.25 7.11 -10.24
CA LEU A 170 -16.89 5.98 -10.90
C LEU A 170 -16.02 5.37 -12.01
N MET A 171 -15.26 6.20 -12.73
CA MET A 171 -14.41 5.74 -13.84
C MET A 171 -13.11 5.11 -13.35
N PHE A 172 -12.59 5.57 -12.21
CA PHE A 172 -11.27 5.16 -11.72
C PHE A 172 -11.33 4.62 -10.29
N LYS A 173 -12.18 3.62 -10.06
CA LYS A 173 -12.39 3.05 -8.72
C LYS A 173 -11.10 2.49 -8.12
N GLN A 174 -10.38 1.68 -8.88
CA GLN A 174 -9.13 1.08 -8.41
C GLN A 174 -8.08 2.15 -8.10
N ALA A 175 -7.90 3.11 -9.02
CA ALA A 175 -6.93 4.19 -8.80
C ALA A 175 -7.35 5.10 -7.63
N GLY A 176 -8.64 5.41 -7.48
CA GLY A 176 -9.16 6.17 -6.35
C GLY A 176 -9.10 5.42 -5.01
N PHE A 177 -9.07 4.08 -5.03
CA PHE A 177 -8.83 3.23 -3.85
C PHE A 177 -7.40 3.42 -3.32
N ILE A 178 -6.45 3.59 -4.24
CA ILE A 178 -5.02 3.76 -3.94
C ILE A 178 -4.70 5.24 -3.63
N HIS A 179 -5.22 6.15 -4.45
CA HIS A 179 -4.93 7.57 -4.41
C HIS A 179 -6.04 8.34 -3.71
N SER A 180 -5.97 8.40 -2.38
CA SER A 180 -6.92 9.14 -1.53
C SER A 180 -7.15 10.60 -1.97
N TYR A 181 -6.09 11.26 -2.46
CA TYR A 181 -6.13 12.64 -2.94
C TYR A 181 -6.98 12.88 -4.20
N TRP A 182 -7.41 11.84 -4.91
CA TRP A 182 -8.28 11.96 -6.08
C TRP A 182 -9.71 12.43 -5.73
N THR A 183 -10.02 12.54 -4.45
CA THR A 183 -11.25 13.18 -3.96
C THR A 183 -11.18 14.70 -3.98
N TYR A 184 -9.99 15.31 -4.15
CA TYR A 184 -9.83 16.76 -4.10
C TYR A 184 -10.57 17.53 -5.19
N HIS A 185 -11.07 16.88 -6.25
CA HIS A 185 -11.89 17.59 -7.25
C HIS A 185 -13.26 18.02 -6.70
N ILE A 186 -13.69 17.48 -5.55
CA ILE A 186 -14.86 17.97 -4.82
C ILE A 186 -14.59 19.28 -4.06
N ASN A 187 -13.33 19.66 -3.83
CA ASN A 187 -12.97 20.82 -3.01
C ASN A 187 -13.70 22.11 -3.41
N PRO A 188 -13.78 22.46 -4.71
CA PRO A 188 -14.50 23.67 -5.09
C PRO A 188 -16.01 23.57 -4.82
N ALA A 189 -16.60 22.37 -4.90
CA ALA A 189 -17.99 22.15 -4.52
C ALA A 189 -18.20 22.38 -3.02
N MET A 190 -17.34 21.80 -2.18
CA MET A 190 -17.41 21.98 -0.73
C MET A 190 -17.19 23.44 -0.33
N ALA A 191 -16.18 24.10 -0.90
CA ALA A 191 -15.84 25.48 -0.60
C ALA A 191 -16.96 26.45 -0.99
N VAL A 192 -17.45 26.38 -2.23
CA VAL A 192 -18.49 27.29 -2.72
C VAL A 192 -19.84 26.96 -2.10
N GLY A 193 -20.20 25.68 -2.01
CA GLY A 193 -21.46 25.24 -1.39
C GLY A 193 -21.52 25.61 0.10
N GLY A 194 -20.44 25.35 0.83
CA GLY A 194 -20.32 25.72 2.24
C GLY A 194 -20.35 27.23 2.46
N ALA A 195 -19.66 28.01 1.61
CA ALA A 195 -19.73 29.47 1.68
C ALA A 195 -21.16 30.01 1.46
N VAL A 196 -21.91 29.45 0.50
CA VAL A 196 -23.31 29.83 0.26
C VAL A 196 -24.17 29.59 1.51
N ILE A 197 -24.00 28.45 2.17
CA ILE A 197 -24.76 28.12 3.38
C ILE A 197 -24.35 28.98 4.56
N LEU A 198 -23.04 29.13 4.83
CA LEU A 198 -22.56 29.94 5.96
C LEU A 198 -22.94 31.41 5.80
N LEU A 199 -22.74 32.00 4.62
CA LEU A 199 -23.13 33.39 4.36
C LEU A 199 -24.65 33.57 4.34
N GLY A 200 -25.38 32.56 3.85
CA GLY A 200 -26.84 32.52 3.90
C GLY A 200 -27.35 32.54 5.34
N ALA A 201 -26.83 31.65 6.19
CA ALA A 201 -27.14 31.54 7.60
C ALA A 201 -26.77 32.81 8.37
N ALA A 202 -25.56 33.34 8.14
CA ALA A 202 -25.07 34.59 8.75
C ALA A 202 -25.95 35.81 8.42
N ARG A 203 -26.63 35.81 7.27
CA ARG A 203 -27.58 36.86 6.89
C ARG A 203 -29.00 36.59 7.38
N TRP A 204 -29.44 35.34 7.35
CA TRP A 204 -30.81 34.95 7.66
C TRP A 204 -31.08 34.89 9.17
N ILE A 205 -30.19 34.28 9.95
CA ILE A 205 -30.37 34.09 11.40
C ILE A 205 -30.53 35.43 12.14
N PRO A 206 -29.66 36.44 11.95
CA PRO A 206 -29.83 37.73 12.60
C PRO A 206 -31.12 38.45 12.22
N ARG A 207 -31.57 38.30 10.96
CA ARG A 207 -32.84 38.88 10.49
C ARG A 207 -34.04 38.19 11.12
N PHE A 208 -34.03 36.86 11.13
CA PHE A 208 -35.08 36.05 11.75
C PHE A 208 -35.21 36.38 13.24
N LEU A 209 -34.09 36.40 13.98
CA LEU A 209 -34.08 36.78 15.39
C LEU A 209 -34.52 38.23 15.61
N ALA A 210 -34.12 39.15 14.73
CA ALA A 210 -34.59 40.52 14.77
C ALA A 210 -36.10 40.63 14.52
N ASP A 211 -36.68 39.80 13.65
CA ASP A 211 -38.12 39.74 13.40
C ASP A 211 -38.87 39.11 14.59
N CYS A 212 -38.34 38.04 15.19
CA CYS A 212 -38.88 37.48 16.44
C CYS A 212 -38.87 38.52 17.57
N LEU A 213 -37.76 39.26 17.74
CA LEU A 213 -37.66 40.33 18.71
C LEU A 213 -38.69 41.44 18.44
N ARG A 214 -39.05 41.67 17.17
CA ARG A 214 -40.06 42.66 16.73
C ARG A 214 -41.41 42.33 17.31
N VAL A 215 -41.77 41.05 17.22
CA VAL A 215 -43.03 40.51 17.75
C VAL A 215 -43.04 40.60 19.27
N VAL A 216 -41.94 40.23 19.94
CA VAL A 216 -41.86 40.24 21.42
C VAL A 216 -41.91 41.65 22.01
N VAL A 217 -41.25 42.63 21.37
CA VAL A 217 -41.12 44.01 21.86
C VAL A 217 -42.27 44.90 21.33
N ALA A 218 -43.16 44.36 20.47
CA ALA A 218 -44.32 45.06 19.92
C ALA A 218 -45.22 45.78 20.96
N PRO A 219 -45.45 45.25 22.19
CA PRO A 219 -46.27 45.91 23.20
C PRO A 219 -45.60 47.13 23.86
N LEU A 220 -44.28 47.28 23.75
CA LEU A 220 -43.54 48.36 24.39
C LEU A 220 -43.67 49.68 23.62
N GLY A 221 -43.59 50.81 24.33
CA GLY A 221 -43.60 52.14 23.70
C GLY A 221 -42.48 52.29 22.65
N ARG A 222 -42.74 53.05 21.58
CA ARG A 222 -41.84 53.21 20.41
C ARG A 222 -40.40 53.60 20.77
N LEU A 223 -40.20 54.42 21.81
CA LEU A 223 -38.87 54.81 22.29
C LEU A 223 -38.11 53.63 22.90
N THR A 224 -38.80 52.81 23.68
CA THR A 224 -38.25 51.59 24.28
C THR A 224 -37.93 50.55 23.20
N GLN A 225 -38.81 50.38 22.21
CA GLN A 225 -38.57 49.52 21.04
C GLN A 225 -37.27 49.90 20.32
N LYS A 226 -37.08 51.18 19.98
CA LYS A 226 -35.86 51.64 19.30
C LYS A 226 -34.59 51.37 20.12
N ARG A 227 -34.63 51.58 21.44
CA ARG A 227 -33.49 51.32 22.33
C ARG A 227 -33.15 49.83 22.43
N VAL A 228 -34.17 48.97 22.55
CA VAL A 228 -33.98 47.51 22.59
C VAL A 228 -33.42 47.02 21.26
N TYR A 229 -33.95 47.50 20.13
CA TYR A 229 -33.44 47.17 18.80
C TYR A 229 -31.99 47.58 18.57
N ALA A 230 -31.65 48.82 18.91
CA ALA A 230 -30.28 49.33 18.74
C ALA A 230 -29.28 48.51 19.57
N ARG A 231 -29.67 48.10 20.79
CA ARG A 231 -28.84 47.26 21.66
C ARG A 231 -28.75 45.81 21.17
N ALA A 232 -29.80 45.28 20.55
CA ALA A 232 -29.82 43.91 20.04
C ALA A 232 -29.12 43.74 18.68
N LEU A 233 -28.99 44.81 17.88
CA LEU A 233 -28.40 44.72 16.54
C LEU A 233 -26.91 44.31 16.57
N ALA A 234 -26.15 44.82 17.54
CA ALA A 234 -24.74 44.48 17.72
C ALA A 234 -24.52 42.99 18.04
N PRO A 235 -25.15 42.39 19.07
CA PRO A 235 -25.00 40.95 19.36
C PRO A 235 -25.57 40.06 18.26
N LEU A 236 -26.64 40.47 17.56
CA LEU A 236 -27.15 39.71 16.42
C LEU A 236 -26.18 39.71 15.24
N SER A 237 -25.51 40.83 14.99
CA SER A 237 -24.47 40.91 13.95
C SER A 237 -23.23 40.10 14.34
N ALA A 238 -22.83 40.13 15.62
CA ALA A 238 -21.75 39.30 16.15
C ALA A 238 -22.07 37.81 16.03
N LEU A 239 -23.32 37.40 16.31
CA LEU A 239 -23.77 36.01 16.11
C LEU A 239 -23.66 35.59 14.64
N GLY A 240 -24.07 36.45 13.70
CA GLY A 240 -23.90 36.22 12.28
C GLY A 240 -22.43 36.01 11.88
N ALA A 241 -21.51 36.80 12.44
CA ALA A 241 -20.08 36.63 12.23
C ALA A 241 -19.56 35.32 12.84
N LEU A 242 -19.98 34.97 14.06
CA LEU A 242 -19.59 33.72 14.73
C LEU A 242 -20.02 32.47 13.95
N ILE A 243 -21.19 32.48 13.32
CA ILE A 243 -21.67 31.39 12.44
C ILE A 243 -20.67 31.12 11.29
N VAL A 244 -19.94 32.13 10.83
CA VAL A 244 -18.93 31.97 9.77
C VAL A 244 -17.55 31.66 10.36
N VAL A 245 -17.14 32.41 11.38
CA VAL A 245 -15.77 32.35 11.93
C VAL A 245 -15.51 31.02 12.63
N VAL A 246 -16.47 30.47 13.40
CA VAL A 246 -16.25 29.24 14.16
C VAL A 246 -16.02 28.03 13.24
N PRO A 247 -16.86 27.75 12.23
CA PRO A 247 -16.59 26.66 11.29
C PRO A 247 -15.27 26.82 10.55
N LEU A 248 -14.93 28.05 10.12
CA LEU A 248 -13.65 28.32 9.45
C LEU A 248 -12.45 28.10 10.37
N TRP A 249 -12.55 28.49 11.64
CA TRP A 249 -11.49 28.27 12.63
C TRP A 249 -11.22 26.78 12.83
N VAL A 250 -12.28 25.99 13.06
CA VAL A 250 -12.17 24.53 13.19
C VAL A 250 -11.58 23.92 11.91
N GLN A 251 -12.06 24.34 10.74
CA GLN A 251 -11.55 23.86 9.46
C GLN A 251 -10.09 24.24 9.21
N THR A 252 -9.62 25.37 9.75
CA THR A 252 -8.22 25.81 9.57
C THR A 252 -7.26 24.88 10.31
N GLY A 253 -7.61 24.48 11.54
CA GLY A 253 -6.82 23.48 12.29
C GLY A 253 -6.75 22.15 11.55
N TYR A 254 -7.91 21.68 11.10
CA TYR A 254 -8.01 20.46 10.31
C TYR A 254 -7.23 20.54 8.98
N ALA A 255 -7.33 21.66 8.25
CA ALA A 255 -6.58 21.86 7.01
C ALA A 255 -5.07 21.87 7.23
N PHE A 256 -4.59 22.38 8.38
CA PHE A 256 -3.19 22.33 8.74
C PHE A 256 -2.72 20.89 9.04
N GLU A 257 -3.52 20.11 9.76
CA GLU A 257 -3.26 18.69 9.99
C GLU A 257 -3.24 17.90 8.69
N GLN A 258 -4.19 18.17 7.78
CA GLN A 258 -4.23 17.54 6.45
C GLN A 258 -3.07 17.95 5.56
N MET A 259 -2.65 19.21 5.61
CA MET A 259 -1.48 19.66 4.88
C MET A 259 -0.22 18.97 5.42
N ARG A 260 -0.09 18.86 6.74
CA ARG A 260 0.99 18.12 7.39
C ARG A 260 0.98 16.63 7.00
N TRP A 261 -0.18 15.98 7.06
CA TRP A 261 -0.35 14.59 6.64
C TRP A 261 -0.02 14.41 5.15
N GLY A 262 -0.50 15.31 4.29
CA GLY A 262 -0.23 15.33 2.87
C GLY A 262 1.24 15.56 2.54
N PHE A 263 1.98 16.35 3.33
CA PHE A 263 3.44 16.40 3.23
C PHE A 263 4.06 15.06 3.64
N GLN A 264 3.71 14.55 4.82
CA GLN A 264 4.23 13.27 5.33
C GLN A 264 3.93 12.06 4.44
N THR A 265 2.84 12.08 3.68
CA THR A 265 2.39 10.96 2.82
C THR A 265 2.62 11.20 1.33
N GLY A 266 2.61 12.45 0.87
CA GLY A 266 2.92 12.83 -0.51
C GLY A 266 4.37 12.53 -0.90
N ASP A 267 5.27 12.48 0.09
CA ASP A 267 6.66 12.02 -0.03
C ASP A 267 6.76 10.56 -0.51
N ALA A 268 5.71 9.75 -0.31
CA ALA A 268 5.64 8.39 -0.81
C ALA A 268 5.17 8.29 -2.28
N SER A 269 5.27 9.34 -3.11
CA SER A 269 4.72 9.34 -4.49
C SER A 269 5.54 9.99 -5.61
N TYR A 270 6.76 10.53 -5.38
CA TYR A 270 7.51 11.24 -6.45
C TYR A 270 8.97 10.76 -6.71
N VAL A 271 9.15 10.17 -7.90
CA VAL A 271 10.16 10.43 -8.97
C VAL A 271 11.67 10.13 -8.76
N GLU A 272 12.16 9.73 -7.59
CA GLU A 272 13.45 8.99 -7.57
C GLU A 272 13.20 7.50 -7.79
N PRO A 273 14.13 6.73 -8.42
CA PRO A 273 14.04 5.27 -8.36
C PRO A 273 13.98 4.96 -6.88
N TYR A 274 12.82 4.51 -6.39
CA TYR A 274 12.67 4.31 -4.95
C TYR A 274 13.83 3.39 -4.56
N ASN A 275 14.78 3.80 -3.73
CA ASN A 275 15.59 2.81 -3.03
C ASN A 275 14.67 2.24 -1.94
N ASP A 276 13.61 1.54 -2.39
CA ASP A 276 12.44 1.31 -1.59
C ASP A 276 12.84 0.50 -0.36
N ARG A 277 12.16 0.81 0.73
CA ARG A 277 12.37 0.22 2.06
C ARG A 277 11.82 -1.21 2.18
N PHE A 278 11.39 -1.82 1.09
CA PHE A 278 10.62 -3.06 1.08
C PHE A 278 11.31 -4.05 0.17
N LEU A 279 11.90 -5.09 0.75
CA LEU A 279 12.73 -6.05 0.02
C LEU A 279 12.07 -6.54 -1.28
N GLU A 280 10.77 -6.84 -1.27
CA GLU A 280 10.01 -7.28 -2.44
C GLU A 280 9.91 -6.25 -3.56
N THR A 281 9.83 -4.96 -3.23
CA THR A 281 9.74 -3.89 -4.23
C THR A 281 11.13 -3.62 -4.81
N ARG A 282 12.18 -3.59 -3.97
CA ARG A 282 13.55 -3.37 -4.42
C ARG A 282 14.03 -4.53 -5.28
N TRP A 283 13.64 -5.75 -4.92
CA TRP A 283 13.87 -6.93 -5.72
C TRP A 283 13.21 -6.81 -7.11
N ALA A 284 11.93 -6.42 -7.19
CA ALA A 284 11.26 -6.17 -8.46
C ALA A 284 11.98 -5.12 -9.34
N GLN A 285 12.57 -4.09 -8.74
CA GLN A 285 13.37 -3.11 -9.48
C GLN A 285 14.61 -3.71 -10.13
N GLU A 286 15.35 -4.56 -9.41
CA GLU A 286 16.52 -5.21 -10.00
C GLU A 286 16.11 -6.15 -11.13
N ILE A 287 14.99 -6.86 -10.95
CA ILE A 287 14.42 -7.72 -12.01
C ILE A 287 14.08 -6.88 -13.24
N ALA A 288 13.42 -5.73 -13.06
CA ALA A 288 13.05 -4.83 -14.15
C ALA A 288 14.26 -4.21 -14.87
N ARG A 289 15.40 -4.06 -14.19
CA ARG A 289 16.66 -3.61 -14.83
C ARG A 289 17.29 -4.70 -15.68
N GLU A 290 17.15 -5.96 -15.28
CA GLU A 290 17.72 -7.10 -15.98
C GLU A 290 16.83 -7.56 -17.15
N PHE A 291 15.52 -7.61 -16.93
CA PHE A 291 14.55 -8.17 -17.86
C PHE A 291 13.72 -7.07 -18.50
N ASN A 292 13.86 -6.91 -19.82
CA ASN A 292 13.08 -5.94 -20.57
C ASN A 292 11.62 -6.39 -20.69
N ARG A 293 10.68 -5.51 -20.32
CA ARG A 293 9.23 -5.74 -20.41
C ARG A 293 8.74 -6.18 -21.80
N ASP A 294 9.41 -5.74 -22.87
CA ASP A 294 9.01 -6.03 -24.24
C ASP A 294 9.37 -7.47 -24.64
N ASN A 295 10.30 -8.10 -23.93
CA ASN A 295 10.79 -9.44 -24.25
C ASN A 295 10.63 -10.48 -23.13
N THR A 296 9.96 -10.14 -22.02
CA THR A 296 9.85 -11.02 -20.86
C THR A 296 8.40 -11.26 -20.49
N ASP A 297 8.04 -12.51 -20.23
CA ASP A 297 6.77 -12.90 -19.62
C ASP A 297 7.03 -13.33 -18.18
N PHE A 298 6.50 -12.57 -17.22
CA PHE A 298 6.67 -12.89 -15.81
C PHE A 298 5.59 -13.88 -15.34
N ARG A 299 6.03 -14.99 -14.76
CA ARG A 299 5.17 -15.93 -14.05
C ARG A 299 5.35 -15.71 -12.56
N ILE A 300 4.29 -15.26 -11.94
CA ILE A 300 4.30 -14.81 -10.57
C ILE A 300 3.67 -15.91 -9.71
N HIS A 301 4.38 -16.39 -8.70
CA HIS A 301 3.77 -17.32 -7.75
C HIS A 301 2.73 -16.60 -6.88
N THR A 302 1.54 -17.19 -6.74
CA THR A 302 0.43 -16.58 -5.97
C THR A 302 0.73 -16.41 -4.48
N GLY A 303 1.71 -17.14 -3.96
CA GLY A 303 2.12 -17.03 -2.56
C GLY A 303 2.95 -15.78 -2.25
N LEU A 304 3.56 -15.14 -3.25
CA LEU A 304 4.38 -13.95 -3.05
C LEU A 304 3.49 -12.77 -2.62
N GLU A 305 3.91 -12.03 -1.59
CA GLU A 305 3.17 -10.88 -1.06
C GLU A 305 3.39 -9.68 -2.01
N TRP A 306 2.38 -9.36 -2.81
CA TRP A 306 2.50 -8.34 -3.86
C TRP A 306 2.05 -6.98 -3.36
N ARG A 307 2.90 -5.98 -3.62
CA ARG A 307 2.55 -4.56 -3.52
C ARG A 307 2.31 -4.02 -4.94
N ILE A 308 1.50 -2.98 -5.08
CA ILE A 308 1.21 -2.42 -6.40
C ILE A 308 2.48 -1.88 -7.06
N GLU A 309 3.41 -1.38 -6.24
CA GLU A 309 4.72 -0.92 -6.64
C GLU A 309 5.52 -2.04 -7.32
N THR A 310 5.45 -3.28 -6.81
CA THR A 310 6.11 -4.44 -7.42
C THR A 310 5.62 -4.69 -8.85
N LEU A 311 4.30 -4.65 -9.07
CA LEU A 311 3.72 -4.80 -10.41
C LEU A 311 4.05 -3.62 -11.31
N TRP A 312 4.11 -2.41 -10.75
CA TRP A 312 4.49 -1.21 -11.48
C TRP A 312 5.94 -1.26 -11.96
N TYR A 313 6.87 -1.78 -11.15
CA TYR A 313 8.26 -1.93 -11.57
C TYR A 313 8.45 -3.00 -12.64
N LEU A 314 7.74 -4.13 -12.55
CA LEU A 314 7.83 -5.17 -13.58
C LEU A 314 7.28 -4.69 -14.93
N ASP A 315 6.21 -3.87 -14.93
CA ASP A 315 5.57 -3.22 -16.10
C ASP A 315 5.49 -4.10 -17.36
N ALA A 316 5.27 -5.39 -17.19
CA ALA A 316 5.26 -6.36 -18.28
C ALA A 316 4.07 -7.34 -18.15
N PRO A 317 3.74 -8.07 -19.23
CA PRO A 317 2.76 -9.15 -19.17
C PRO A 317 3.14 -10.14 -18.07
N HIS A 318 2.22 -10.35 -17.14
CA HIS A 318 2.42 -11.26 -16.03
C HIS A 318 1.21 -12.15 -15.82
N THR A 319 1.46 -13.37 -15.36
CA THR A 319 0.42 -14.33 -15.00
C THR A 319 0.68 -14.86 -13.61
N PHE A 320 -0.36 -14.91 -12.78
CA PHE A 320 -0.31 -15.50 -11.45
C PHE A 320 -0.51 -17.02 -11.55
N THR A 321 0.34 -17.80 -10.90
CA THR A 321 0.27 -19.27 -10.89
C THR A 321 0.60 -19.83 -9.51
N THR A 322 -0.07 -20.91 -9.09
CA THR A 322 0.30 -21.69 -7.90
C THR A 322 1.32 -22.78 -8.23
N ALA A 323 1.37 -23.22 -9.49
CA ALA A 323 2.24 -24.29 -9.93
C ALA A 323 3.51 -23.72 -10.55
N ILE A 324 4.64 -24.35 -10.25
CA ILE A 324 5.89 -24.15 -10.97
C ILE A 324 5.71 -24.84 -12.33
N PRO A 325 5.77 -24.10 -13.44
CA PRO A 325 5.49 -24.67 -14.74
C PRO A 325 6.54 -25.74 -15.03
N ARG A 326 6.06 -26.94 -15.37
CA ARG A 326 6.90 -27.92 -16.08
C ARG A 326 7.13 -27.34 -17.46
N VAL A 327 8.26 -26.67 -17.64
CA VAL A 327 8.56 -25.96 -18.88
C VAL A 327 8.66 -26.97 -20.01
N SER A 328 7.60 -27.01 -20.82
CA SER A 328 7.70 -27.48 -22.20
C SER A 328 8.57 -26.47 -22.93
N HIS A 329 9.61 -26.91 -23.64
CA HIS A 329 10.40 -26.07 -24.54
C HIS A 329 9.53 -25.58 -25.70
N SER A 330 8.52 -24.76 -25.43
CA SER A 330 7.91 -23.95 -26.46
C SER A 330 8.94 -22.89 -26.83
N GLN A 331 9.23 -22.77 -28.13
CA GLN A 331 10.07 -21.74 -28.74
C GLN A 331 9.44 -20.35 -28.61
N SER A 332 9.14 -19.92 -27.39
CA SER A 332 8.79 -18.53 -27.11
C SER A 332 10.02 -17.69 -27.40
N GLU A 333 9.90 -16.70 -28.28
CA GLU A 333 10.94 -15.68 -28.49
C GLU A 333 11.16 -14.81 -27.24
N ARG A 334 10.22 -14.83 -26.29
CA ARG A 334 10.28 -14.10 -25.01
C ARG A 334 10.89 -14.94 -23.88
N ASN A 335 11.63 -14.27 -23.00
CA ASN A 335 12.12 -14.81 -21.73
C ASN A 335 10.94 -15.24 -20.84
N GLN A 336 11.00 -16.45 -20.29
CA GLN A 336 10.01 -16.95 -19.34
C GLN A 336 10.62 -16.87 -17.94
N VAL A 337 10.28 -15.83 -17.18
CA VAL A 337 10.88 -15.57 -15.87
C VAL A 337 9.87 -15.87 -14.78
N MET A 338 10.20 -16.73 -13.83
CA MET A 338 9.34 -17.02 -12.69
C MET A 338 9.85 -16.37 -11.42
N LEU A 339 8.93 -15.74 -10.69
CA LEU A 339 9.18 -14.98 -9.47
C LEU A 339 8.40 -15.59 -8.31
N PHE A 340 9.07 -15.92 -7.20
CA PHE A 340 8.40 -16.46 -6.02
C PHE A 340 9.14 -16.19 -4.71
N ASP A 341 8.40 -16.27 -3.60
CA ASP A 341 8.90 -16.23 -2.22
C ASP A 341 9.04 -17.65 -1.69
N LEU A 342 10.26 -18.03 -1.31
CA LEU A 342 10.58 -19.35 -0.77
C LEU A 342 9.77 -19.72 0.46
N SER A 343 9.43 -18.75 1.31
CA SER A 343 8.61 -19.00 2.50
C SER A 343 7.18 -19.45 2.17
N LYS A 344 6.79 -19.39 0.89
CA LYS A 344 5.42 -19.62 0.41
C LYS A 344 5.32 -20.77 -0.60
N VAL A 345 6.44 -21.39 -0.96
CA VAL A 345 6.43 -22.52 -1.89
C VAL A 345 6.29 -23.84 -1.13
N SER A 346 5.39 -24.70 -1.62
CA SER A 346 5.18 -26.04 -1.07
C SER A 346 5.86 -27.14 -1.90
N ASP A 347 5.97 -26.97 -3.22
CA ASP A 347 6.57 -27.93 -4.15
C ASP A 347 8.07 -27.69 -4.35
N TRP A 348 8.82 -27.91 -3.29
CA TRP A 348 10.26 -27.70 -3.23
C TRP A 348 11.08 -28.58 -4.17
N ASP A 349 10.61 -29.80 -4.46
CA ASP A 349 11.35 -30.72 -5.33
C ASP A 349 11.38 -30.20 -6.77
N THR A 350 10.25 -29.64 -7.22
CA THR A 350 10.17 -28.95 -8.51
C THR A 350 11.02 -27.68 -8.53
N VAL A 351 11.03 -26.89 -7.43
CA VAL A 351 11.93 -25.72 -7.30
C VAL A 351 13.38 -26.13 -7.42
N ALA A 352 13.84 -27.06 -6.59
CA ALA A 352 15.23 -27.50 -6.55
C ALA A 352 15.69 -28.00 -7.93
N SER A 353 14.88 -28.85 -8.57
CA SER A 353 15.18 -29.34 -9.91
C SER A 353 15.26 -28.22 -10.96
N ALA A 354 14.42 -27.18 -10.85
CA ALA A 354 14.48 -26.02 -11.74
C ALA A 354 15.74 -25.18 -11.48
N ILE A 355 16.10 -24.95 -10.22
CA ILE A 355 17.26 -24.14 -9.84
C ILE A 355 18.57 -24.73 -10.39
N HIS A 356 18.75 -26.05 -10.33
CA HIS A 356 19.94 -26.68 -10.90
C HIS A 356 19.99 -26.64 -12.44
N ARG A 357 18.85 -26.48 -13.10
CA ARG A 357 18.75 -26.54 -14.57
C ARG A 357 18.81 -25.17 -15.22
N TYR A 358 18.31 -24.14 -14.55
CA TYR A 358 18.07 -22.83 -15.15
C TYR A 358 18.80 -21.72 -14.42
N HIS A 359 19.11 -20.63 -15.13
CA HIS A 359 19.71 -19.45 -14.52
C HIS A 359 18.80 -18.93 -13.40
N THR A 360 19.36 -18.92 -12.20
CA THR A 360 18.65 -18.65 -10.96
C THR A 360 19.34 -17.53 -10.20
N ARG A 361 18.54 -16.60 -9.68
CA ARG A 361 18.98 -15.58 -8.73
C ARG A 361 18.15 -15.65 -7.46
N VAL A 362 18.83 -15.59 -6.32
CA VAL A 362 18.20 -15.61 -5.01
C VAL A 362 18.56 -14.34 -4.27
N TYR A 363 17.55 -13.62 -3.76
CA TYR A 363 17.71 -12.38 -3.02
C TYR A 363 17.25 -12.60 -1.58
N ASP A 364 18.10 -12.23 -0.63
CA ASP A 364 17.90 -12.37 0.81
C ASP A 364 17.56 -13.80 1.25
N ARG A 365 18.07 -14.79 0.52
CA ARG A 365 17.76 -16.22 0.75
C ARG A 365 16.25 -16.51 0.77
N ARG A 366 15.45 -15.65 0.13
CA ARG A 366 13.98 -15.63 0.21
C ARG A 366 13.32 -15.45 -1.13
N PHE A 367 13.68 -14.41 -1.88
CA PHE A 367 13.05 -14.11 -3.16
C PHE A 367 13.83 -14.78 -4.27
N VAL A 368 13.15 -15.58 -5.08
CA VAL A 368 13.78 -16.36 -6.13
C VAL A 368 13.25 -15.95 -7.48
N LEU A 369 14.20 -15.75 -8.38
CA LEU A 369 13.99 -15.58 -9.81
C LEU A 369 14.58 -16.80 -10.51
N ILE A 370 13.79 -17.44 -11.39
CA ILE A 370 14.25 -18.49 -12.30
C ILE A 370 13.96 -18.05 -13.73
N ASN A 371 15.01 -17.91 -14.55
CA ASN A 371 14.86 -17.67 -15.97
C ASN A 371 14.81 -19.00 -16.73
N PHE A 372 13.60 -19.46 -17.02
CA PHE A 372 13.38 -20.73 -17.73
C PHE A 372 13.83 -20.73 -19.20
N SER A 373 14.17 -19.57 -19.75
CA SER A 373 14.74 -19.46 -21.10
C SER A 373 16.25 -19.68 -21.14
N ASP A 374 16.92 -19.72 -19.99
CA ASP A 374 18.37 -19.87 -19.87
C ASP A 374 18.72 -21.14 -19.07
N GLN A 375 19.28 -22.14 -19.76
CA GLN A 375 19.65 -23.44 -19.18
C GLN A 375 21.12 -23.53 -18.75
N SER A 376 21.78 -22.39 -18.55
CA SER A 376 23.17 -22.36 -18.08
C SER A 376 23.35 -23.03 -16.70
N GLY A 377 22.27 -23.13 -15.91
CA GLY A 377 22.35 -23.53 -14.51
C GLY A 377 23.13 -22.53 -13.65
N GLU A 378 23.38 -21.32 -14.17
CA GLU A 378 24.08 -20.29 -13.42
C GLU A 378 23.27 -19.92 -12.17
N PHE A 379 23.91 -19.92 -11.01
CA PHE A 379 23.26 -19.58 -9.76
C PHE A 379 24.03 -18.47 -9.06
N ARG A 380 23.34 -17.37 -8.78
CA ARG A 380 23.86 -16.24 -8.01
C ARG A 380 22.94 -15.95 -6.83
N SER A 381 23.50 -15.52 -5.71
CA SER A 381 22.69 -14.97 -4.63
C SER A 381 23.15 -13.59 -4.21
N TYR A 382 22.20 -12.85 -3.64
CA TYR A 382 22.34 -11.48 -3.21
C TYR A 382 21.75 -11.34 -1.81
N VAL A 383 22.35 -10.52 -0.97
CA VAL A 383 21.82 -10.11 0.34
C VAL A 383 21.59 -8.60 0.33
N HIS A 384 20.64 -8.13 1.12
CA HIS A 384 20.42 -6.70 1.23
C HIS A 384 21.44 -6.08 2.17
N VAL A 385 21.83 -4.84 1.87
CA VAL A 385 22.60 -3.98 2.77
C VAL A 385 21.86 -2.66 2.86
N GLU A 386 21.70 -2.17 4.09
CA GLU A 386 21.21 -0.83 4.34
C GLU A 386 22.29 0.19 4.00
N ASP A 387 21.94 1.16 3.16
CA ASP A 387 22.81 2.28 2.80
C ASP A 387 22.61 3.42 3.80
N GLU A 388 23.66 4.23 4.03
CA GLU A 388 23.52 5.44 4.83
C GLU A 388 22.49 6.37 4.18
N PRO A 389 21.39 6.73 4.88
CA PRO A 389 20.40 7.63 4.33
C PRO A 389 21.03 8.99 4.08
N SER A 390 20.78 9.58 2.90
CA SER A 390 21.17 10.97 2.66
C SER A 390 20.53 11.88 3.70
N ILE A 391 21.11 13.07 3.94
CA ILE A 391 20.50 14.03 4.89
C ILE A 391 19.04 14.39 4.54
N PHE A 392 18.68 14.23 3.27
CA PHE A 392 17.32 14.48 2.78
C PHE A 392 16.42 13.24 2.87
N TRP A 393 16.97 12.04 3.02
CA TRP A 393 16.18 10.80 3.05
C TRP A 393 15.16 10.73 4.19
N PRO A 394 15.51 11.07 5.45
CA PRO A 394 14.52 11.13 6.53
C PRO A 394 13.42 12.17 6.30
N TRP A 395 13.68 13.17 5.45
CA TRP A 395 12.79 14.29 5.19
C TRP A 395 11.91 14.11 3.94
N LEU A 396 12.42 13.43 2.92
CA LEU A 396 11.79 13.33 1.59
C LEU A 396 11.29 11.92 1.27
N VAL A 397 11.72 10.89 2.01
CA VAL A 397 11.39 9.49 1.68
C VAL A 397 10.87 8.73 2.89
N ASN A 398 11.69 8.54 3.93
CA ASN A 398 11.27 7.84 5.14
C ASN A 398 12.23 8.09 6.32
N PRO A 399 11.75 8.59 7.48
CA PRO A 399 12.58 8.76 8.67
C PRO A 399 13.01 7.44 9.33
N ASP A 400 12.23 6.37 9.19
CA ASP A 400 12.38 5.18 10.02
C ASP A 400 13.11 4.01 9.34
N ARG A 401 13.30 4.08 8.00
CA ARG A 401 13.98 2.99 7.27
C ARG A 401 14.99 3.55 6.28
N PRO A 402 16.25 3.12 6.34
CA PRO A 402 17.27 3.53 5.40
C PRO A 402 17.00 2.96 3.99
N PRO A 403 17.61 3.55 2.95
CA PRO A 403 17.63 2.95 1.63
C PRO A 403 18.32 1.57 1.68
N ILE A 404 17.90 0.65 0.82
CA ILE A 404 18.54 -0.67 0.68
C ILE A 404 19.11 -0.86 -0.72
N ARG A 405 20.17 -1.66 -0.79
CA ARG A 405 20.73 -2.17 -2.05
C ARG A 405 21.03 -3.66 -1.95
N TRP A 406 21.03 -4.33 -3.09
CA TRP A 406 21.45 -5.72 -3.20
C TRP A 406 22.95 -5.79 -3.45
N VAL A 407 23.64 -6.61 -2.67
CA VAL A 407 25.05 -6.96 -2.87
C VAL A 407 25.17 -8.46 -3.07
N GLU A 408 26.21 -8.90 -3.78
CA GLU A 408 26.48 -10.33 -3.94
C GLU A 408 26.66 -10.98 -2.56
N ASP A 409 26.00 -12.12 -2.37
CA ASP A 409 26.03 -12.88 -1.12
C ASP A 409 27.39 -13.56 -0.99
N PRO A 410 28.20 -13.23 0.04
CA PRO A 410 29.50 -13.85 0.24
C PRO A 410 29.38 -15.38 0.42
N ASP A 411 28.20 -15.87 0.84
CA ASP A 411 27.93 -17.28 1.09
C ASP A 411 27.03 -17.89 0.00
N THR A 412 27.32 -17.62 -1.27
CA THR A 412 26.47 -18.10 -2.38
C THR A 412 26.28 -19.62 -2.38
N GLU A 413 27.29 -20.40 -2.02
CA GLU A 413 27.18 -21.86 -1.91
C GLU A 413 26.29 -22.29 -0.73
N LEU A 414 26.30 -21.55 0.37
CA LEU A 414 25.39 -21.78 1.49
C LEU A 414 23.94 -21.57 1.04
N THR A 415 23.67 -20.47 0.33
CA THR A 415 22.35 -20.18 -0.23
C THR A 415 21.93 -21.22 -1.27
N ARG A 416 22.87 -21.73 -2.09
CA ARG A 416 22.61 -22.84 -3.02
C ARG A 416 22.26 -24.13 -2.27
N SER A 417 22.95 -24.41 -1.17
CA SER A 417 22.73 -25.63 -0.37
C SER A 417 21.32 -25.71 0.24
N LEU A 418 20.62 -24.58 0.39
CA LEU A 418 19.20 -24.54 0.81
C LEU A 418 18.28 -25.31 -0.15
N PHE A 419 18.72 -25.55 -1.39
CA PHE A 419 17.96 -26.26 -2.41
C PHE A 419 18.39 -27.72 -2.60
N ASP A 420 19.48 -28.15 -1.97
CA ASP A 420 19.99 -29.52 -2.09
C ASP A 420 19.25 -30.47 -1.15
N ARG A 421 18.08 -30.93 -1.60
CA ARG A 421 17.12 -31.69 -0.78
C ARG A 421 17.44 -33.16 -0.51
N ARG A 422 18.69 -33.60 -0.64
CA ARG A 422 19.05 -35.02 -0.40
C ARG A 422 19.34 -35.33 1.08
N ILE A 423 18.75 -34.60 2.01
CA ILE A 423 18.87 -34.93 3.43
C ILE A 423 17.75 -35.92 3.76
N GLU A 424 18.14 -37.16 4.07
CA GLU A 424 17.20 -38.21 4.47
C GLU A 424 16.58 -37.86 5.82
N ILE A 425 15.30 -37.49 5.79
CA ILE A 425 14.51 -37.23 7.00
C ILE A 425 14.17 -38.60 7.60
N SER A 426 14.75 -38.91 8.76
CA SER A 426 14.53 -40.18 9.47
C SER A 426 13.12 -40.23 10.06
N GLU A 427 12.70 -39.15 10.70
CA GLU A 427 11.41 -39.06 11.36
C GLU A 427 10.92 -37.61 11.47
N ARG A 428 9.60 -37.46 11.55
CA ARG A 428 8.90 -36.18 11.59
C ARG A 428 7.67 -36.29 12.49
N HIS A 429 7.57 -35.40 13.49
CA HIS A 429 6.43 -35.36 14.43
C HIS A 429 5.99 -33.95 14.78
N ASP A 430 4.67 -33.67 14.72
CA ASP A 430 4.05 -32.38 15.05
C ASP A 430 2.96 -32.50 16.10
N TYR A 431 2.84 -31.44 16.88
CA TYR A 431 1.93 -31.29 18.01
C TYR A 431 1.14 -30.00 17.86
N GLY A 432 -0.16 -30.05 18.17
CA GLY A 432 -1.09 -28.91 18.07
C GLY A 432 -2.26 -29.20 17.14
N GLY A 433 -2.93 -28.13 16.70
CA GLY A 433 -4.15 -28.20 15.90
C GLY A 433 -3.94 -28.14 14.40
N HIS A 434 -5.05 -28.24 13.66
CA HIS A 434 -5.05 -28.18 12.19
C HIS A 434 -5.25 -26.77 11.62
N GLY A 435 -5.23 -25.73 12.46
CA GLY A 435 -5.35 -24.32 12.07
C GLY A 435 -4.18 -23.82 11.22
N GLY A 436 -4.26 -22.58 10.74
CA GLY A 436 -3.15 -21.92 10.04
C GLY A 436 -2.71 -22.52 8.71
N SER A 437 -1.62 -21.98 8.15
CA SER A 437 -0.93 -22.50 6.97
C SER A 437 0.32 -23.28 7.37
N ARG A 438 0.64 -24.36 6.65
CA ARG A 438 1.89 -25.10 6.87
C ARG A 438 3.09 -24.21 6.58
N SER A 439 4.09 -24.31 7.44
CA SER A 439 5.41 -23.70 7.27
C SER A 439 6.48 -24.70 7.69
N GLU A 440 7.64 -24.63 7.05
CA GLU A 440 8.77 -25.49 7.33
C GLU A 440 10.03 -24.72 6.97
N TRP A 441 11.05 -24.89 7.80
CA TRP A 441 12.37 -24.39 7.49
C TRP A 441 13.44 -25.35 8.00
N ASN A 442 14.40 -25.58 7.11
CA ASN A 442 15.46 -26.55 7.27
C ASN A 442 16.78 -25.82 7.51
N CYS A 443 17.62 -26.34 8.39
CA CYS A 443 19.00 -25.90 8.47
C CYS A 443 19.68 -26.07 7.10
N PRO A 444 20.66 -25.21 6.77
CA PRO A 444 21.55 -25.48 5.64
C PRO A 444 22.25 -26.83 5.78
N ARG A 445 22.73 -27.41 4.67
CA ARG A 445 23.50 -28.66 4.73
C ARG A 445 24.74 -28.47 5.62
N GLY A 446 25.06 -29.49 6.42
CA GLY A 446 26.17 -29.45 7.38
C GLY A 446 25.84 -28.66 8.66
N PHE A 447 24.64 -28.08 8.77
CA PHE A 447 24.16 -27.41 9.96
C PHE A 447 23.02 -28.20 10.61
N VAL A 448 22.97 -28.19 11.94
CA VAL A 448 21.91 -28.81 12.74
C VAL A 448 21.31 -27.77 13.68
N LEU A 449 20.08 -27.98 14.13
CA LEU A 449 19.42 -27.08 15.05
C LEU A 449 20.19 -27.02 16.37
N SER A 450 20.43 -25.80 16.86
CA SER A 450 21.17 -25.55 18.11
C SER A 450 20.43 -24.60 19.05
N ALA A 451 19.54 -23.76 18.51
CA ALA A 451 18.68 -22.91 19.32
C ALA A 451 17.34 -22.63 18.63
N MET A 452 16.40 -22.11 19.43
CA MET A 452 15.10 -21.66 18.99
C MET A 452 14.76 -20.36 19.69
N ASN A 453 14.57 -19.29 18.92
CA ASN A 453 13.97 -18.06 19.41
C ASN A 453 12.45 -18.18 19.30
N ILE A 454 11.73 -17.77 20.34
CA ILE A 454 10.30 -17.97 20.49
C ILE A 454 9.67 -16.61 20.77
N HIS A 455 8.75 -16.19 19.92
CA HIS A 455 8.01 -14.97 20.09
C HIS A 455 6.72 -15.23 20.85
N ILE A 456 6.53 -14.52 21.94
CA ILE A 456 5.36 -14.63 22.80
C ILE A 456 4.53 -13.38 22.66
N THR A 457 3.23 -13.56 22.45
CA THR A 457 2.26 -12.46 22.49
C THR A 457 1.49 -12.49 23.81
N HIS A 458 1.35 -11.31 24.42
CA HIS A 458 0.53 -11.10 25.60
C HIS A 458 -0.82 -10.54 25.16
N SER A 459 -1.90 -11.30 25.31
CA SER A 459 -3.25 -10.75 25.13
C SER A 459 -3.59 -9.94 26.38
N ASN A 460 -3.82 -8.64 26.19
CA ASN A 460 -3.79 -7.58 27.20
C ASN A 460 -4.67 -7.70 28.45
N ASP A 461 -5.38 -8.79 28.75
CA ASP A 461 -6.16 -8.81 30.00
C ASP A 461 -6.41 -10.13 30.71
N LEU A 462 -6.22 -11.35 30.18
CA LEU A 462 -6.54 -12.59 30.95
C LEU A 462 -6.05 -13.93 30.34
N ALA A 463 -5.31 -13.92 29.23
CA ALA A 463 -4.90 -15.15 28.56
C ALA A 463 -3.46 -15.55 28.95
N PRO A 464 -3.16 -16.87 29.01
CA PRO A 464 -1.78 -17.34 29.12
C PRO A 464 -0.94 -16.78 27.96
N SER A 465 0.38 -16.66 28.17
CA SER A 465 1.35 -16.37 27.12
C SER A 465 1.17 -17.34 25.95
N LEU A 466 0.82 -16.83 24.77
CA LEU A 466 0.60 -17.65 23.57
C LEU A 466 1.81 -17.56 22.65
N LEU A 467 2.16 -18.70 22.04
CA LEU A 467 3.24 -18.80 21.08
C LEU A 467 2.77 -18.26 19.73
N ALA A 468 3.45 -17.22 19.25
CA ALA A 468 3.09 -16.53 18.02
C ALA A 468 3.98 -16.93 16.85
N GLN A 469 5.27 -17.08 17.12
CA GLN A 469 6.29 -17.27 16.10
C GLN A 469 7.47 -18.04 16.70
N ILE A 470 8.13 -18.85 15.89
CA ILE A 470 9.42 -19.44 16.24
C ILE A 470 10.45 -19.06 15.19
N ARG A 471 11.71 -18.96 15.58
CA ARG A 471 12.80 -18.72 14.67
C ARG A 471 13.93 -19.71 14.98
N PRO A 472 14.15 -20.69 14.09
CA PRO A 472 15.23 -21.66 14.27
C PRO A 472 16.59 -20.97 14.18
N GLU A 473 17.55 -21.51 14.91
CA GLU A 473 18.95 -21.18 14.77
C GLU A 473 19.73 -22.49 14.66
N CYS A 474 20.61 -22.56 13.67
CA CYS A 474 21.43 -23.71 13.39
C CYS A 474 22.89 -23.41 13.69
N ARG A 475 23.65 -24.46 13.96
CA ARG A 475 25.10 -24.41 14.11
C ARG A 475 25.74 -25.46 13.19
N SER A 476 26.93 -25.15 12.69
CA SER A 476 27.71 -26.12 11.93
C SER A 476 27.98 -27.38 12.76
N LEU A 477 27.74 -28.54 12.15
CA LEU A 477 28.05 -29.84 12.74
C LEU A 477 29.55 -30.00 12.98
N GLU A 478 30.39 -29.49 12.06
CA GLU A 478 31.85 -29.52 12.21
C GLU A 478 32.28 -28.75 13.47
N ALA A 479 31.69 -27.58 13.70
CA ALA A 479 31.92 -26.80 14.90
C ALA A 479 31.54 -27.56 16.18
N LEU A 480 30.40 -28.26 16.18
CA LEU A 480 29.94 -29.06 17.31
C LEU A 480 30.83 -30.28 17.60
N LEU A 481 31.38 -30.89 16.54
CA LEU A 481 32.31 -32.02 16.65
C LEU A 481 33.74 -31.55 17.00
N SER A 482 34.09 -30.31 16.64
CA SER A 482 35.35 -29.70 17.02
C SER A 482 35.37 -29.39 18.52
N ARG A 483 36.49 -29.67 19.20
CA ARG A 483 36.68 -29.24 20.59
C ARG A 483 37.08 -27.76 20.71
N ASP A 484 37.09 -27.03 19.60
CA ASP A 484 37.51 -25.63 19.56
C ASP A 484 36.30 -24.71 19.71
N ALA A 485 36.10 -24.20 20.92
CA ALA A 485 34.98 -23.33 21.25
C ALA A 485 34.97 -22.02 20.43
N ALA A 486 36.11 -21.57 19.90
CA ALA A 486 36.18 -20.34 19.11
C ALA A 486 35.59 -20.53 17.70
N ALA A 487 35.84 -21.67 17.06
CA ALA A 487 35.26 -22.02 15.76
C ALA A 487 33.73 -22.24 15.84
N ALA A 488 33.22 -22.60 17.02
CA ALA A 488 31.81 -22.84 17.25
C ALA A 488 30.94 -21.58 17.31
N ALA A 489 31.51 -20.41 17.62
CA ALA A 489 30.78 -19.16 17.72
C ALA A 489 30.57 -18.46 16.35
N GLU A 490 31.46 -18.67 15.38
CA GLU A 490 31.40 -18.01 14.05
C GLU A 490 30.52 -18.76 13.03
N SER A 491 29.93 -19.90 13.40
CA SER A 491 29.21 -20.79 12.47
C SER A 491 27.76 -21.02 12.86
N THR A 492 27.06 -19.96 13.27
CA THR A 492 25.60 -19.99 13.48
C THR A 492 24.85 -19.44 12.27
N PHE A 493 23.67 -20.00 12.01
CA PHE A 493 22.76 -19.57 10.96
C PHE A 493 21.37 -19.35 11.56
N GLU A 494 20.85 -18.14 11.46
CA GLU A 494 19.50 -17.82 11.88
C GLU A 494 18.51 -18.03 10.73
N GLY A 495 17.52 -18.89 10.92
CA GLY A 495 16.47 -19.13 9.95
C GLY A 495 15.42 -18.02 9.92
N PRO A 496 14.56 -17.97 8.88
CA PRO A 496 13.43 -17.07 8.86
C PRO A 496 12.45 -17.46 9.96
N PRO A 497 11.68 -16.50 10.48
CA PRO A 497 10.69 -16.81 11.47
C PRO A 497 9.47 -17.54 10.87
N LEU A 498 8.98 -18.56 11.57
CA LEU A 498 7.79 -19.33 11.26
C LEU A 498 6.61 -18.77 12.07
N GLY A 499 5.77 -17.94 11.43
CA GLY A 499 4.60 -17.29 12.03
C GLY A 499 4.46 -15.82 11.62
N ARG A 500 3.41 -15.12 12.06
CA ARG A 500 3.13 -13.73 11.67
C ARG A 500 2.58 -12.91 12.84
N VAL A 501 3.47 -12.28 13.61
CA VAL A 501 3.09 -11.28 14.63
C VAL A 501 4.17 -10.18 14.68
N GLU A 502 3.73 -8.93 14.81
CA GLU A 502 4.61 -7.74 14.85
C GLU A 502 4.97 -7.31 16.28
N ASP A 503 4.12 -7.63 17.27
CA ASP A 503 4.28 -7.20 18.68
C ASP A 503 4.49 -8.39 19.63
N GLY A 504 5.51 -8.29 20.50
CA GLY A 504 5.78 -9.29 21.53
C GLY A 504 7.23 -9.28 22.00
N GLU A 505 7.56 -10.26 22.85
CA GLU A 505 8.91 -10.47 23.36
C GLU A 505 9.49 -11.78 22.83
N TRP A 506 10.78 -11.76 22.46
CA TRP A 506 11.53 -12.94 22.07
C TRP A 506 12.20 -13.59 23.29
N GLN A 507 11.96 -14.88 23.47
CA GLN A 507 12.68 -15.72 24.42
C GLN A 507 13.53 -16.75 23.67
N ARG A 508 14.79 -16.91 24.07
CA ARG A 508 15.73 -17.82 23.42
C ARG A 508 15.90 -19.09 24.23
N LEU A 509 15.67 -20.23 23.60
CA LEU A 509 16.08 -21.54 24.10
C LEU A 509 17.31 -21.99 23.32
N GLU A 510 18.44 -22.11 23.99
CA GLU A 510 19.72 -22.47 23.38
C GLU A 510 20.26 -23.75 24.01
N CYS A 511 20.78 -24.65 23.17
CA CYS A 511 21.49 -25.84 23.64
C CYS A 511 22.82 -25.44 24.30
N PRO A 512 23.26 -26.16 25.36
CA PRO A 512 24.57 -25.93 25.96
C PRO A 512 25.72 -26.05 24.94
N GLU A 513 26.92 -25.58 25.30
CA GLU A 513 28.10 -25.70 24.45
C GLU A 513 28.32 -27.16 24.02
N ASN A 514 28.65 -27.36 22.73
CA ASN A 514 28.86 -28.68 22.09
C ASN A 514 27.63 -29.61 22.11
N HIS A 515 26.43 -29.08 22.32
CA HIS A 515 25.19 -29.84 22.17
C HIS A 515 24.46 -29.46 20.88
N ALA A 516 23.84 -30.46 20.26
CA ALA A 516 22.83 -30.25 19.22
C ALA A 516 21.45 -30.53 19.76
N LEU A 517 20.43 -29.96 19.11
CA LEU A 517 19.04 -30.30 19.37
C LEU A 517 18.77 -31.72 18.86
N VAL A 518 18.28 -32.58 19.75
CA VAL A 518 17.94 -33.99 19.46
C VAL A 518 16.47 -34.29 19.74
N GLY A 519 15.71 -33.30 20.19
CA GLY A 519 14.29 -33.47 20.45
C GLY A 519 13.60 -32.20 20.89
N VAL A 520 12.29 -32.32 21.07
CA VAL A 520 11.41 -31.24 21.53
C VAL A 520 10.44 -31.79 22.58
N HIS A 521 10.05 -30.95 23.50
CA HIS A 521 9.02 -31.27 24.49
C HIS A 521 8.14 -30.05 24.73
N GLY A 522 6.97 -30.22 25.32
CA GLY A 522 6.08 -29.09 25.53
C GLY A 522 4.67 -29.50 25.88
N ARG A 523 3.73 -28.62 25.56
CA ARG A 523 2.29 -28.80 25.77
C ARG A 523 1.52 -28.31 24.56
N ALA A 524 0.53 -29.08 24.12
CA ALA A 524 -0.30 -28.72 22.98
C ALA A 524 -1.73 -29.23 23.13
N GLY A 525 -2.68 -28.46 22.63
CA GLY A 525 -4.08 -28.84 22.49
C GLY A 525 -4.59 -28.45 21.10
N ALA A 526 -5.54 -27.51 21.04
CA ALA A 526 -5.99 -26.95 19.77
C ALA A 526 -4.93 -26.05 19.10
N MET A 527 -3.95 -25.57 19.88
CA MET A 527 -2.78 -24.80 19.46
C MET A 527 -1.58 -25.28 20.28
N VAL A 528 -0.38 -24.76 20.00
CA VAL A 528 0.80 -25.04 20.81
C VAL A 528 0.79 -24.10 22.02
N ASP A 529 0.70 -24.68 23.22
CA ASP A 529 0.60 -23.93 24.48
C ASP A 529 1.99 -23.58 25.02
N ALA A 530 2.93 -24.54 24.98
CA ALA A 530 4.31 -24.33 25.40
C ALA A 530 5.29 -25.23 24.63
N VAL A 531 6.52 -24.74 24.43
CA VAL A 531 7.59 -25.48 23.76
C VAL A 531 8.89 -25.41 24.53
N GLY A 532 9.65 -26.50 24.49
CA GLY A 532 10.98 -26.66 25.02
C GLY A 532 11.81 -27.53 24.06
N ILE A 533 13.13 -27.46 24.20
CA ILE A 533 14.08 -28.23 23.40
C ILE A 533 14.81 -29.26 24.25
N GLN A 534 15.19 -30.36 23.62
CA GLN A 534 16.05 -31.38 24.20
C GLN A 534 17.35 -31.40 23.41
N CYS A 535 18.47 -31.30 24.10
CA CYS A 535 19.78 -31.21 23.50
C CYS A 535 20.69 -32.29 24.06
N ALA A 536 21.64 -32.78 23.28
CA ALA A 536 22.62 -33.76 23.74
C ALA A 536 23.99 -33.46 23.17
N THR A 537 25.04 -33.86 23.89
CA THR A 537 26.41 -33.76 23.40
C THR A 537 26.55 -34.61 22.14
N VAL A 538 27.19 -34.07 21.12
CA VAL A 538 27.39 -34.78 19.85
C VAL A 538 28.81 -35.30 19.79
N SER A 539 28.97 -36.57 19.40
CA SER A 539 30.29 -37.17 19.18
C SER A 539 30.25 -38.11 17.99
N GLU A 540 31.43 -38.40 17.45
CA GLU A 540 31.59 -39.32 16.33
C GLU A 540 32.11 -40.66 16.83
N ALA A 541 31.39 -41.73 16.50
CA ALA A 541 31.81 -43.09 16.74
C ALA A 541 32.94 -43.50 15.77
N ALA A 542 33.60 -44.62 16.05
CA ALA A 542 34.75 -45.09 15.27
C ALA A 542 34.40 -45.43 13.81
N ASP A 543 33.13 -45.67 13.49
CA ASP A 543 32.61 -45.95 12.14
C ASP A 543 32.10 -44.69 11.42
N GLY A 544 32.29 -43.50 12.01
CA GLY A 544 31.86 -42.22 11.45
C GLY A 544 30.41 -41.83 11.81
N THR A 545 29.65 -42.74 12.43
CA THR A 545 28.28 -42.46 12.83
C THR A 545 28.25 -41.42 13.95
N VAL A 546 27.29 -40.48 13.85
CA VAL A 546 27.08 -39.50 14.91
C VAL A 546 26.24 -40.12 16.01
N VAL A 547 26.77 -40.10 17.23
CA VAL A 547 26.07 -40.56 18.43
C VAL A 547 25.93 -39.40 19.40
N TYR A 548 24.77 -39.28 20.02
CA TYR A 548 24.52 -38.26 21.04
C TYR A 548 24.56 -38.87 22.45
N GLY A 549 25.06 -38.10 23.41
CA GLY A 549 25.22 -38.51 24.80
C GLY A 549 24.01 -38.20 25.68
N ASP A 550 24.26 -37.81 26.93
CA ASP A 550 23.20 -37.49 27.89
C ASP A 550 22.31 -36.34 27.40
N ILE A 551 21.00 -36.51 27.55
CA ILE A 551 20.00 -35.53 27.11
C ILE A 551 19.81 -34.47 28.20
N TRP A 552 20.13 -33.23 27.86
CA TRP A 552 19.72 -32.03 28.58
C TRP A 552 18.34 -31.57 28.09
N THR A 553 17.46 -31.19 29.01
CA THR A 553 16.10 -30.70 28.69
C THR A 553 15.94 -29.27 29.18
N SER A 554 15.55 -28.37 28.28
CA SER A 554 15.32 -26.96 28.62
C SER A 554 14.03 -26.78 29.43
N PRO A 555 13.87 -25.65 30.15
CA PRO A 555 12.53 -25.18 30.54
C PRO A 555 11.63 -24.99 29.30
N THR A 556 10.32 -25.03 29.50
CA THR A 556 9.34 -24.68 28.45
C THR A 556 9.04 -23.19 28.45
N VAL A 557 8.78 -22.64 27.28
CA VAL A 557 8.31 -21.27 27.04
C VAL A 557 6.87 -21.34 26.55
N GLY A 558 5.96 -20.60 27.20
CA GLY A 558 4.53 -20.59 26.88
C GLY A 558 3.64 -20.70 28.13
N GLY A 559 2.41 -21.16 27.96
CA GLY A 559 1.42 -21.34 29.01
C GLY A 559 1.20 -22.80 29.46
N ASP A 560 0.41 -22.98 30.53
CA ASP A 560 0.16 -24.29 31.15
C ASP A 560 -0.97 -25.12 30.48
N GLY A 561 -1.52 -24.63 29.36
CA GLY A 561 -2.59 -25.29 28.60
C GLY A 561 -2.17 -26.62 27.96
N GLY A 562 -3.11 -27.29 27.29
CA GLY A 562 -2.84 -28.49 26.47
C GLY A 562 -2.41 -29.75 27.23
N ASP A 563 -2.13 -30.80 26.47
CA ASP A 563 -1.56 -32.06 26.95
C ASP A 563 -0.03 -32.06 26.74
N PRO A 564 0.76 -32.66 27.67
CA PRO A 564 2.20 -32.71 27.52
C PRO A 564 2.62 -33.60 26.34
N PHE A 565 3.66 -33.20 25.63
CA PHE A 565 4.27 -33.99 24.57
C PHE A 565 5.80 -34.02 24.69
N GLN A 566 6.40 -35.06 24.11
CA GLN A 566 7.84 -35.20 23.96
C GLN A 566 8.14 -36.01 22.70
N PHE A 567 9.16 -35.58 21.97
CA PHE A 567 9.69 -36.25 20.79
C PHE A 567 11.22 -36.19 20.81
N LEU A 568 11.86 -37.34 20.62
CA LEU A 568 13.31 -37.47 20.46
C LEU A 568 13.59 -38.02 19.06
N CYS A 569 14.61 -37.47 18.41
CA CYS A 569 15.13 -37.99 17.16
C CYS A 569 15.66 -39.42 17.36
N PRO A 570 15.45 -40.32 16.38
CA PRO A 570 16.08 -41.64 16.40
C PRO A 570 17.60 -41.57 16.54
N ASP A 571 18.21 -42.63 17.08
CA ASP A 571 19.66 -42.76 17.15
C ASP A 571 20.31 -42.59 15.77
N GLY A 572 21.42 -41.86 15.73
CA GLY A 572 22.10 -41.51 14.48
C GLY A 572 21.49 -40.31 13.73
N SER A 573 20.46 -39.67 14.29
CA SER A 573 19.85 -38.47 13.71
C SER A 573 19.85 -37.29 14.67
N LEU A 574 19.90 -36.08 14.11
CA LEU A 574 19.84 -34.82 14.84
C LEU A 574 18.68 -33.97 14.34
N GLY A 575 18.21 -33.05 15.18
CA GLY A 575 17.21 -32.07 14.81
C GLY A 575 17.72 -31.19 13.67
N PHE A 576 17.01 -31.18 12.56
CA PHE A 576 17.45 -30.54 11.32
C PHE A 576 16.49 -29.44 10.84
N ALA A 577 15.20 -29.60 11.07
CA ALA A 577 14.21 -28.64 10.63
C ALA A 577 13.11 -28.46 11.66
N PHE A 578 12.64 -27.23 11.80
CA PHE A 578 11.34 -26.99 12.42
C PHE A 578 10.28 -26.87 11.34
N TYR A 579 9.12 -27.41 11.65
CA TYR A 579 7.95 -27.25 10.83
C TYR A 579 6.72 -27.07 11.70
N GLY A 580 5.66 -26.58 11.11
CA GLY A 580 4.46 -26.31 11.87
C GLY A 580 3.34 -25.77 11.02
N ARG A 581 2.36 -25.22 11.73
CA ARG A 581 1.23 -24.51 11.15
C ARG A 581 1.06 -23.21 11.89
N THR A 582 0.90 -22.13 11.13
CA THR A 582 0.83 -20.79 11.70
C THR A 582 -0.34 -20.01 11.12
N GLY A 583 -1.14 -19.41 11.99
CA GLY A 583 -2.16 -18.44 11.67
C GLY A 583 -1.82 -17.11 12.33
N LEU A 584 -2.71 -16.63 13.22
CA LEU A 584 -2.40 -15.54 14.15
C LEU A 584 -1.44 -16.00 15.26
N LEU A 585 -1.40 -17.31 15.53
CA LEU A 585 -0.59 -17.98 16.53
C LEU A 585 0.06 -19.22 15.92
N LEU A 586 0.90 -19.90 16.72
CA LEU A 586 1.46 -21.20 16.39
C LEU A 586 0.41 -22.30 16.63
N ASP A 587 -0.30 -22.69 15.57
CA ASP A 587 -1.33 -23.72 15.62
C ASP A 587 -0.73 -25.11 15.84
N ALA A 588 0.38 -25.41 15.18
CA ALA A 588 1.13 -26.65 15.36
C ALA A 588 2.63 -26.44 15.23
N TYR A 589 3.41 -27.28 15.91
CA TYR A 589 4.86 -27.25 15.95
C TYR A 589 5.42 -28.67 15.93
N GLY A 590 6.49 -28.88 15.17
CA GLY A 590 7.15 -30.15 15.04
C GLY A 590 8.63 -30.03 14.70
N LEU A 591 9.32 -31.15 14.90
CA LEU A 591 10.73 -31.33 14.59
C LEU A 591 10.87 -32.39 13.49
N SER A 592 11.72 -32.11 12.50
CA SER A 592 12.20 -33.13 11.56
C SER A 592 13.65 -33.47 11.89
N CYS A 593 13.92 -34.77 11.95
CA CYS A 593 15.23 -35.31 12.24
C CYS A 593 15.91 -35.76 10.94
N ALA A 594 17.21 -35.51 10.82
CA ALA A 594 18.00 -35.93 9.67
C ALA A 594 19.05 -36.96 10.08
N VAL A 595 19.22 -38.01 9.28
CA VAL A 595 20.35 -38.94 9.42
C VAL A 595 21.64 -38.19 9.11
N ILE A 596 22.62 -38.30 10.00
CA ILE A 596 23.91 -37.63 9.83
C ILE A 596 24.90 -38.62 9.20
N ASP A 597 24.89 -38.67 7.87
CA ASP A 597 25.80 -39.47 7.06
C ASP A 597 26.86 -38.59 6.36
N ASP A 598 27.73 -39.22 5.56
CA ASP A 598 28.73 -38.51 4.77
C ASP A 598 28.09 -37.53 3.77
N HIS A 599 26.85 -37.79 3.34
CA HIS A 599 26.15 -36.93 2.41
C HIS A 599 25.63 -35.64 3.07
N PHE A 600 25.22 -35.74 4.34
CA PHE A 600 24.91 -34.60 5.19
C PHE A 600 26.16 -33.73 5.42
N ARG A 601 27.32 -34.35 5.63
CA ARG A 601 28.59 -33.68 5.99
C ARG A 601 29.31 -33.03 4.81
N ASN A 602 29.57 -33.79 3.74
CA ASN A 602 30.62 -33.42 2.78
C ASN A 602 30.14 -32.59 1.58
N GLY A 603 28.83 -32.43 1.37
CA GLY A 603 28.26 -31.63 0.28
C GLY A 603 28.72 -31.99 -1.14
N THR A 604 29.55 -33.03 -1.33
CA THR A 604 30.22 -33.44 -2.56
C THR A 604 30.50 -34.95 -2.45
N GLY A 605 30.39 -35.78 -3.48
CA GLY A 605 30.00 -35.53 -4.86
C GLY A 605 29.68 -36.86 -5.56
N ASP A 606 28.68 -36.78 -6.44
CA ASP A 606 28.63 -37.45 -7.74
C ASP A 606 27.73 -36.60 -8.66
#